data_AF-W7I027-F1
#
_entry.id   AF-W7I027-F1
#
_cell.length_a   1.000
_cell.length_b   1.000
_cell.length_c   1.000
_cell.angle_alpha   90.00
_cell.angle_beta   90.00
_cell.angle_gamma   90.00
#
_symmetry.space_group_name_H-M   'P 1'
#
loop_
_entity.id
_entity.type
_entity.pdbx_description
1 polymer ?
#
loop_
_entity_poly.entity_id
_entity_poly.type
_entity_poly.pdbx_seq_one_letter_code
_entity_poly.pdbx_strand_id
1 'polypeptide(L)' 'MHSHLIPHKHPGCLDVMLALEECHSKGFIHKALGQCNDYKRQVNACFAEERKAMTKAHREIAMAKRRQTEASWKEIEQNS' A
#
# COMPACT_ATOMS: atom_id res chain seq x y z
N MET A 1 -1.15 3.89 16.59
CA MET A 1 0.02 4.48 15.91
C MET A 1 0.10 3.83 14.53
N HIS A 2 0.20 4.60 13.44
CA HIS A 2 0.58 4.06 12.13
C HIS A 2 2.12 4.01 12.05
N SER A 3 2.68 3.18 11.16
CA SER A 3 4.11 3.27 10.83
C SER A 3 4.44 4.65 10.27
N HIS A 4 5.70 5.09 10.32
CA HIS A 4 6.10 6.42 9.85
C HIS A 4 5.51 6.72 8.46
N LEU A 5 4.88 7.89 8.32
CA LEU A 5 4.33 8.35 7.05
C LEU A 5 5.50 8.67 6.14
N ILE A 6 5.55 8.06 4.96
CA ILE A 6 6.61 8.30 3.97
C ILE A 6 5.94 8.86 2.71
N PRO A 7 5.73 10.19 2.62
CA PRO A 7 4.92 10.81 1.57
C PRO A 7 5.34 10.42 0.14
N HIS A 8 6.65 10.36 -0.12
CA HIS A 8 7.18 10.02 -1.45
C HIS A 8 6.87 8.56 -1.89
N LYS A 9 6.51 7.66 -0.97
CA LYS A 9 6.15 6.27 -1.29
C LYS A 9 4.64 6.09 -1.52
N HIS A 10 3.83 7.07 -1.12
CA HIS A 10 2.38 6.99 -1.12
C HIS A 10 1.78 8.26 -1.74
N PRO A 11 2.12 8.61 -3.00
CA PRO A 11 1.68 9.85 -3.62
C PRO A 11 0.14 9.93 -3.73
N GLY A 12 -0.55 8.80 -3.84
CA GLY A 12 -2.02 8.73 -3.89
C GLY A 12 -2.70 8.96 -2.54
N CYS A 13 -1.96 8.93 -1.44
CA CYS A 13 -2.46 9.15 -0.08
C CYS A 13 -1.93 10.45 0.55
N LEU A 14 -1.24 11.30 -0.22
CA LEU A 14 -0.58 12.49 0.31
C LEU A 14 -1.54 13.42 1.06
N ASP A 15 -2.72 13.68 0.49
CA ASP A 15 -3.69 14.64 1.06
C ASP A 15 -4.19 14.19 2.44
N VAL A 16 -4.54 12.90 2.59
CA VAL A 16 -5.01 12.36 3.87
C VAL A 16 -3.88 12.26 4.90
N MET A 17 -2.64 12.07 4.45
CA MET A 17 -1.45 12.08 5.31
C MET A 17 -1.18 13.49 5.85
N LEU A 18 -1.24 14.51 5.00
CA LEU A 18 -1.09 15.91 5.40
C LEU A 18 -2.20 16.35 6.36
N ALA A 19 -3.45 15.94 6.13
CA ALA A 19 -4.56 16.21 7.06
C ALA A 19 -4.32 15.59 8.46
N LEU A 20 -3.73 14.39 8.51
CA LEU A 20 -3.36 13.76 9.78
C LEU A 20 -2.19 14.47 10.46
N GLU A 21 -1.19 14.92 9.69
CA GLU A 21 -0.07 15.71 10.21
C GLU A 21 -0.52 17.07 10.76
N GLU A 22 -1.41 17.76 10.05
CA GLU A 22 -2.05 18.98 10.52
C GLU A 22 -2.85 18.74 11.80
N CYS A 23 -3.55 17.61 11.91
CA CYS A 23 -4.23 17.28 13.17
C CYS A 23 -3.24 17.03 14.31
N HIS A 24 -2.12 16.36 14.04
CA HIS A 24 -1.08 16.13 15.04
C HIS A 24 -0.34 17.42 15.44
N SER A 25 -0.24 18.42 14.55
CA SER A 25 0.41 19.71 14.86
C SER A 25 -0.34 20.52 15.93
N LYS A 26 -1.63 20.22 16.15
CA LYS A 26 -2.45 20.79 17.24
C LYS A 26 -1.99 20.39 18.65
N GLY A 27 -1.06 19.44 18.75
CA GLY A 27 -0.38 19.11 20.00
C GLY A 27 -0.67 17.71 20.53
N PHE A 28 0.18 17.29 21.47
CA PHE A 28 0.20 15.91 21.99
C PHE A 28 -1.11 15.50 22.67
N ILE A 29 -1.74 16.39 23.44
CA ILE A 29 -3.00 16.10 24.14
C ILE A 29 -4.13 15.83 23.14
N HIS A 30 -4.21 16.60 22.06
CA HIS A 30 -5.20 16.41 20.99
C HIS A 30 -5.06 15.01 20.35
N LYS A 31 -3.82 14.59 20.10
CA LYS A 31 -3.49 13.25 19.62
C LYS A 31 -3.84 12.15 20.64
N ALA A 32 -3.46 12.34 21.91
CA ALA A 32 -3.63 11.34 22.97
C ALA A 32 -5.11 11.06 23.27
N LEU A 33 -5.95 12.09 23.20
CA LEU A 33 -7.41 11.98 23.40
C LEU A 33 -8.14 11.43 22.17
N GLY A 34 -7.44 11.11 21.08
CA GLY A 34 -8.02 10.48 19.90
C GLY A 34 -8.80 11.45 18.99
N GLN A 35 -8.59 12.76 19.11
CA GLN A 35 -9.27 13.78 18.30
C GLN A 35 -8.87 13.71 16.80
N CYS A 36 -7.78 13.02 16.48
CA CYS A 36 -7.32 12.79 15.12
C CYS A 36 -7.71 11.41 14.54
N ASN A 37 -8.61 10.68 15.21
CA ASN A 37 -8.92 9.30 14.83
C ASN A 37 -9.58 9.17 13.45
N ASP A 38 -10.34 10.17 13.00
CA ASP A 38 -11.00 10.12 11.69
C ASP A 38 -9.99 10.24 10.56
N TYR A 39 -9.06 11.20 10.64
CA TYR A 39 -7.95 11.31 9.68
C TYR A 39 -7.09 10.04 9.68
N LYS A 40 -6.83 9.45 10.85
CA LYS A 40 -6.13 8.17 10.97
C LYS A 40 -6.86 7.02 10.28
N ARG A 41 -8.20 6.96 10.38
CA ARG A 41 -9.00 5.95 9.66
C ARG A 41 -8.91 6.15 8.15
N GLN A 42 -8.91 7.39 7.68
CA GLN A 42 -8.77 7.72 6.25
C GLN A 42 -7.40 7.30 5.70
N VAL A 43 -6.31 7.60 6.41
CA VAL A 43 -4.96 7.15 6.03
C VAL A 43 -4.89 5.62 5.96
N ASN A 44 -5.44 4.93 6.96
CA ASN A 44 -5.46 3.47 6.97
C ASN A 44 -6.27 2.88 5.80
N ALA A 45 -7.40 3.48 5.46
CA ALA A 45 -8.21 3.07 4.32
C ALA A 45 -7.44 3.27 3.01
N CYS A 46 -6.80 4.43 2.83
CA CYS A 46 -6.01 4.73 1.64
C CYS A 46 -4.86 3.71 1.45
N PHE A 47 -4.07 3.46 2.50
CA PHE A 47 -2.99 2.46 2.44
C PHE A 47 -3.49 1.03 2.22
N ALA A 48 -4.69 0.69 2.70
CA ALA A 48 -5.29 -0.60 2.43
C ALA A 48 -5.61 -0.75 0.94
N GLU A 49 -6.15 0.29 0.30
CA GLU A 49 -6.44 0.28 -1.14
C GLU A 49 -5.17 0.24 -1.99
N GLU A 50 -4.15 1.04 -1.67
CA GLU A 50 -2.85 0.97 -2.36
C GLU A 50 -2.23 -0.44 -2.25
N ARG A 51 -2.28 -1.03 -1.05
CA ARG A 51 -1.80 -2.40 -0.83
C ARG A 51 -2.57 -3.40 -1.68
N LYS A 52 -3.89 -3.31 -1.76
CA LYS A 52 -4.71 -4.19 -2.60
C LYS A 52 -4.33 -4.05 -4.07
N ALA A 53 -4.17 -2.82 -4.56
CA ALA A 53 -3.78 -2.55 -5.95
C ALA A 53 -2.40 -3.15 -6.28
N MET A 54 -1.41 -2.92 -5.43
CA MET A 54 -0.06 -3.50 -5.59
C MET A 54 -0.08 -5.03 -5.51
N THR A 55 -0.83 -5.60 -4.56
CA THR A 55 -0.96 -7.05 -4.43
C THR A 55 -1.58 -7.67 -5.67
N LYS A 56 -2.58 -7.02 -6.27
CA LYS A 56 -3.19 -7.45 -7.52
C LYS A 56 -2.18 -7.41 -8.67
N ALA A 57 -1.47 -6.31 -8.85
CA ALA A 57 -0.45 -6.18 -9.90
C ALA A 57 0.67 -7.23 -9.76
N HIS A 58 1.18 -7.44 -8.53
CA HIS A 58 2.19 -8.45 -8.26
C HIS A 58 1.68 -9.86 -8.54
N ARG A 59 0.41 -10.15 -8.23
CA ARG A 59 -0.22 -11.43 -8.54
C ARG A 59 -0.31 -11.65 -10.05
N GLU A 60 -0.69 -10.64 -10.82
CA GLU A 60 -0.75 -10.72 -12.29
C GLU A 60 0.64 -10.98 -12.89
N ILE A 61 1.67 -10.26 -12.44
CA ILE A 61 3.07 -10.47 -12.85
C ILE A 61 3.54 -11.88 -12.50
N ALA A 62 3.24 -12.36 -11.29
CA ALA A 62 3.61 -13.71 -10.86
C ALA A 62 2.94 -14.79 -11.71
N MET A 63 1.66 -14.62 -12.06
CA MET A 63 0.96 -15.54 -12.96
C MET A 63 1.55 -15.53 -14.37
N ALA A 64 1.87 -14.35 -14.90
CA ALA A 64 2.49 -14.24 -16.22
C ALA A 64 3.86 -14.93 -16.26
N LYS A 65 4.70 -14.68 -15.24
CA LYS A 65 6.01 -15.34 -15.11
C LYS A 65 5.86 -16.86 -14.99
N ARG A 66 4.90 -17.34 -14.19
CA ARG A 66 4.61 -18.78 -14.05
C ARG A 66 4.22 -19.40 -15.39
N ARG A 67 3.34 -18.77 -16.17
CA ARG A 67 2.95 -19.26 -17.51
C ARG A 67 4.14 -19.33 -18.46
N GLN A 68 5.02 -18.31 -18.46
CA GLN A 68 6.23 -18.31 -19.28
C GLN A 68 7.16 -19.46 -18.88
N THR A 69 7.42 -19.63 -17.58
CA THR A 69 8.25 -20.73 -17.08
C THR A 69 7.66 -22.09 -17.45
N GLU A 70 6.37 -22.32 -17.24
CA GLU A 70 5.69 -23.57 -17.63
C GLU A 70 5.76 -23.84 -19.14
N ALA A 71 5.65 -22.81 -19.98
CA ALA A 71 5.81 -22.94 -21.43
C ALA A 71 7.24 -23.34 -21.82
N SER A 72 8.26 -22.69 -21.24
CA SER A 72 9.66 -23.05 -21.48
C SER A 72 9.99 -24.47 -21.03
N TRP A 73 9.47 -24.93 -19.88
CA TRP A 73 9.66 -26.31 -19.44
C TRP A 73 9.04 -27.34 -20.40
N LYS A 74 7.84 -27.06 -20.93
CA LYS A 74 7.20 -27.91 -21.93
C LYS A 74 7.98 -27.98 -23.24
N GLU A 75 8.55 -26.85 -23.68
CA GLU A 75 9.39 -26.81 -24.88
C GLU A 75 10.65 -27.66 -24.72
N ILE A 76 11.29 -27.61 -23.53
CA ILE A 76 12.44 -28.45 -23.22
C ILE A 76 12.05 -29.94 -23.21
N GLU A 77 10.91 -30.28 -22.60
CA GLU A 77 10.40 -31.66 -22.56
C GLU A 77 10.06 -32.21 -23.95
N GLN A 78 9.55 -31.37 -24.85
CA GLN A 78 9.21 -31.79 -26.22
C GLN A 78 10.42 -31.92 -27.16
N ASN A 79 11.53 -31.28 -26.83
CA ASN A 79 12.77 -31.30 -27.62
C ASN A 79 13.88 -32.20 -27.01
N SER A 80 13.56 -32.94 -25.94
CA SER A 80 14.44 -33.94 -25.31
C SER A 80 13.97 -35.35 -25.64
#